data_AF-A0A172QEJ5-F1
#
_entry.id   AF-A0A172QEJ5-F1
#
_cell.length_a   1.000
_cell.length_b   1.000
_cell.length_c   1.000
_cell.angle_alpha   90.00
_cell.angle_beta   90.00
_cell.angle_gamma   90.00
#
_symmetry.space_group_name_H-M   'P 1'
#
loop_
_entity.id
_entity.type
_entity.pdbx_description
1 polymer ?
#
loop_
_entity_poly.entity_id
_entity_poly.type
_entity_poly.pdbx_seq_one_letter_code
_entity_poly.pdbx_strand_id
1 'polypeptide(L)'
;MYRYDEFDRDFVNQRVTQFEDQVRRRMSGELTEDEFKPLRLMNGLYLQLHAYMLRVAIPYGTLNATQMRKLAHIARTYDRGYGHFTTRQNVQFNWPKLSDTPQILRELADVEMHAIQTSGNCIRNVTSDQFAGAAADEFADPRVYAEILRQWSSLHPEFLFLPRKFKIAITGAEQDRAAVQVHDIGLQLTRNEDGEIGFVVFVGGGLGRTPMVGRKVRDFLPENDLLAYSEAILRVYNRYGRRDNKYKARIKILVHETGLEELKQDIETEFEATKNGILNLPNEEVVRINEYFAPPSFDALPKISTELEAAKREDRDLALFSSRNLHAHKAEGYTSVTISLKPIGGAPGDATADQMDVIADLAERFGHNELRVTHEQNLVLPHVKLQDVPTVFKILKANDLADSNAGLITDMIACPGLDYCALANARSIPIAQEISKRFEAVKRQNEIGDLKLKISGCINACGHHHVGHIGILGVDRKGEELYQITLGGSADQNTSIGKIIGRGFPEAEITDAVETVVDTYLANRLDEEESFIDAYRRLGDQPFKDALYGA
;
A
#
# COMPACT_ATOMS: atom_id res chain seq x y z
N MET A 1 4.08 -14.43 12.55
CA MET A 1 4.31 -12.96 12.55
C MET A 1 5.24 -12.58 13.68
N TYR A 2 5.96 -11.44 13.55
CA TYR A 2 6.77 -10.87 14.63
C TYR A 2 5.92 -10.58 15.87
N ARG A 3 6.47 -10.87 17.06
CA ARG A 3 5.85 -10.58 18.36
C ARG A 3 6.81 -9.72 19.17
N TYR A 4 6.26 -8.75 19.89
CA TYR A 4 7.09 -7.81 20.65
C TYR A 4 7.78 -8.51 21.81
N ASP A 5 9.07 -8.23 21.97
CA ASP A 5 9.78 -8.56 23.21
C ASP A 5 9.56 -7.49 24.29
N GLU A 6 10.27 -7.59 25.41
CA GLU A 6 10.18 -6.62 26.50
C GLU A 6 10.67 -5.22 26.07
N PHE A 7 11.74 -5.17 25.26
CA PHE A 7 12.28 -3.93 24.75
C PHE A 7 11.28 -3.23 23.83
N ASP A 8 10.67 -3.95 22.88
CA ASP A 8 9.66 -3.41 21.96
C ASP A 8 8.46 -2.84 22.74
N ARG A 9 7.95 -3.58 23.73
CA ARG A 9 6.82 -3.14 24.56
C ARG A 9 7.17 -1.89 25.36
N ASP A 10 8.31 -1.87 26.03
CA ASP A 10 8.75 -0.71 26.82
C ASP A 10 8.96 0.51 25.93
N PHE A 11 9.59 0.31 24.77
CA PHE A 11 9.79 1.34 23.77
C PHE A 11 8.46 1.99 23.36
N VAL A 12 7.47 1.19 22.94
CA VAL A 12 6.16 1.73 22.52
C VAL A 12 5.45 2.43 23.68
N ASN A 13 5.46 1.85 24.90
CA ASN A 13 4.84 2.47 26.07
C ASN A 13 5.48 3.81 26.49
N GLN A 14 6.80 3.92 26.39
CA GLN A 14 7.51 5.19 26.60
C GLN A 14 7.11 6.23 25.55
N ARG A 15 6.91 5.81 24.30
CA ARG A 15 6.43 6.70 23.23
C ARG A 15 5.00 7.18 23.46
N VAL A 16 4.11 6.31 23.94
CA VAL A 16 2.75 6.70 24.36
C VAL A 16 2.82 7.75 25.46
N THR A 17 3.61 7.50 26.52
CA THR A 17 3.77 8.42 27.65
C THR A 17 4.33 9.78 27.21
N GLN A 18 5.32 9.79 26.31
CA GLN A 18 5.84 11.03 25.76
C GLN A 18 4.77 11.80 24.98
N PHE A 19 3.99 11.11 24.13
CA PHE A 19 2.96 11.77 23.34
C PHE A 19 1.81 12.29 24.21
N GLU A 20 1.47 11.60 25.30
CA GLU A 20 0.51 12.06 26.29
C GLU A 20 0.91 13.41 26.90
N ASP A 21 2.18 13.57 27.31
CA ASP A 21 2.69 14.87 27.78
C ASP A 21 2.62 15.95 26.69
N GLN A 22 2.95 15.60 25.44
CA GLN A 22 2.87 16.54 24.31
C GLN A 22 1.43 17.01 24.06
N VAL A 23 0.46 16.11 24.14
CA VAL A 23 -0.96 16.42 24.03
C VAL A 23 -1.42 17.29 25.21
N ARG A 24 -1.05 16.95 26.45
CA ARG A 24 -1.34 17.75 27.64
C ARG A 24 -0.86 19.19 27.48
N ARG A 25 0.39 19.38 27.07
CA ARG A 25 1.01 20.69 26.84
C ARG A 25 0.37 21.45 25.69
N ARG A 26 -0.05 20.75 24.62
CA ARG A 26 -0.81 21.36 23.53
C ARG A 26 -2.19 21.86 24.00
N MET A 27 -2.83 21.13 24.90
CA MET A 27 -4.14 21.46 25.45
C MET A 27 -4.06 22.60 26.49
N SER A 28 -2.99 22.67 27.29
CA SER A 28 -2.77 23.76 28.25
C SER A 28 -2.32 25.07 27.60
N GLY A 29 -1.85 25.02 26.34
CA GLY A 29 -1.29 26.16 25.62
C GLY A 29 0.22 26.35 25.81
N GLU A 30 0.88 25.45 26.56
CA GLU A 30 2.35 25.40 26.70
C GLU A 30 3.06 25.02 25.39
N LEU A 31 2.37 24.35 24.47
CA LEU A 31 2.83 24.09 23.10
C LEU A 31 1.88 24.75 22.09
N THR A 32 2.44 25.57 21.20
CA THR A 32 1.69 26.10 20.05
C THR A 32 1.41 25.00 19.02
N GLU A 33 0.47 25.23 18.09
CA GLU A 33 0.20 24.26 17.01
C GLU A 33 1.42 24.04 16.12
N ASP A 34 2.22 25.08 15.85
CA ASP A 34 3.41 24.95 14.99
C ASP A 34 4.51 24.11 15.64
N GLU A 35 4.70 24.23 16.95
CA GLU A 35 5.62 23.39 17.72
C GLU A 35 5.09 21.95 17.88
N PHE A 36 3.78 21.79 18.05
CA PHE A 36 3.16 20.49 18.22
C PHE A 36 3.08 19.70 16.90
N LYS A 37 2.91 20.38 15.77
CA LYS A 37 2.76 19.79 14.44
C LYS A 37 3.82 18.72 14.11
N PRO A 38 5.13 18.96 14.21
CA PRO A 38 6.13 17.92 13.94
C PRO A 38 5.99 16.72 14.90
N LEU A 39 5.64 16.95 16.17
CA LEU A 39 5.50 15.91 17.19
C LEU A 39 4.29 15.01 16.93
N ARG A 40 3.11 15.61 16.66
CA ARG A 40 1.89 14.84 16.37
C ARG A 40 1.98 14.07 15.06
N LEU A 41 2.66 14.63 14.04
CA LEU A 41 2.87 13.92 12.79
C LEU A 41 3.75 12.68 12.99
N MET A 42 4.79 12.73 13.81
CA MET A 42 5.59 11.53 14.11
C MET A 42 4.80 10.45 14.86
N ASN A 43 3.67 10.79 15.48
CA ASN A 43 2.72 9.85 16.09
C ASN A 43 1.48 9.61 15.21
N GLY A 44 1.58 9.89 13.91
CA GLY A 44 0.54 9.56 12.94
C GLY A 44 -0.71 10.43 12.97
N LEU A 45 -0.70 11.54 13.71
CA LEU A 45 -1.86 12.39 13.93
C LEU A 45 -1.83 13.63 13.01
N TYR A 46 -2.77 13.70 12.08
CA TYR A 46 -2.96 14.76 11.10
C TYR A 46 -4.17 15.61 11.47
N LEU A 47 -4.06 16.94 11.39
CA LEU A 47 -5.22 17.80 11.43
C LEU A 47 -5.79 17.90 10.01
N GLN A 48 -7.00 17.39 9.81
CA GLN A 48 -7.72 17.36 8.53
C GLN A 48 -8.82 18.45 8.50
N LEU A 49 -9.67 18.45 7.46
CA LEU A 49 -10.71 19.48 7.30
C LEU A 49 -11.71 19.52 8.47
N HIS A 50 -12.07 18.35 9.00
CA HIS A 50 -13.16 18.22 9.97
C HIS A 50 -12.69 17.82 11.37
N ALA A 51 -11.63 17.02 11.48
CA ALA A 51 -11.15 16.45 12.73
C ALA A 51 -9.68 16.01 12.59
N TYR A 52 -9.13 15.38 13.64
CA TYR A 52 -7.84 14.72 13.50
C TYR A 52 -8.01 13.35 12.83
N MET A 53 -7.10 13.03 11.91
CA MET A 53 -6.92 11.68 11.39
C MET A 53 -5.72 11.03 12.07
N LEU A 54 -5.93 9.87 12.69
CA LEU A 54 -4.88 9.01 13.24
C LEU A 54 -4.58 7.88 12.26
N ARG A 55 -3.32 7.75 11.86
CA ARG A 55 -2.83 6.63 11.06
C ARG A 55 -2.06 5.64 11.91
N VAL A 56 -2.61 4.43 12.05
CA VAL A 56 -1.99 3.31 12.77
C VAL A 56 -1.05 2.57 11.81
N ALA A 57 0.12 2.18 12.31
CA ALA A 57 1.09 1.40 11.55
C ALA A 57 0.69 -0.08 11.54
N ILE A 58 0.77 -0.70 10.36
CA ILE A 58 0.69 -2.14 10.19
C ILE A 58 1.94 -2.52 9.38
N PRO A 59 3.04 -2.88 10.07
CA PRO A 59 4.30 -3.25 9.45
C PRO A 59 4.11 -4.26 8.32
N TYR A 60 4.66 -3.96 7.13
CA TYR A 60 4.59 -4.81 5.92
C TYR A 60 3.18 -5.37 5.62
N GLY A 61 2.14 -4.67 6.12
CA GLY A 61 0.73 -5.03 5.97
C GLY A 61 0.22 -6.18 6.83
N THR A 62 1.02 -6.82 7.69
CA THR A 62 0.59 -8.04 8.37
C THR A 62 0.05 -7.77 9.78
N LEU A 63 -1.06 -8.42 10.15
CA LEU A 63 -1.70 -8.36 11.47
C LEU A 63 -2.46 -9.65 11.81
N ASN A 64 -2.82 -9.86 13.08
CA ASN A 64 -3.69 -10.96 13.52
C ASN A 64 -5.13 -10.52 13.84
N ALA A 65 -5.97 -11.49 14.20
CA ALA A 65 -7.35 -11.25 14.62
C ALA A 65 -7.45 -10.37 15.88
N THR A 66 -6.58 -10.56 16.89
CA THR A 66 -6.58 -9.72 18.10
C THR A 66 -6.36 -8.24 17.77
N GLN A 67 -5.40 -7.96 16.89
CA GLN A 67 -5.11 -6.63 16.38
C GLN A 67 -6.27 -6.08 15.55
N MET A 68 -6.85 -6.89 14.65
CA MET A 68 -8.02 -6.47 13.87
C MET A 68 -9.23 -6.13 14.75
N ARG A 69 -9.52 -6.93 15.79
CA ARG A 69 -10.60 -6.62 16.76
C ARG A 69 -10.30 -5.36 17.57
N LYS A 70 -9.03 -5.07 17.90
CA LYS A 70 -8.66 -3.80 18.53
C LYS A 70 -8.91 -2.63 17.57
N LEU A 71 -8.58 -2.77 16.29
CA LEU A 71 -8.91 -1.75 15.28
C LEU A 71 -10.43 -1.53 15.16
N ALA A 72 -11.23 -2.61 15.18
CA ALA A 72 -12.69 -2.53 15.19
C ALA A 72 -13.22 -1.81 16.45
N HIS A 73 -12.66 -2.11 17.62
CA HIS A 73 -12.97 -1.40 18.86
C HIS A 73 -12.67 0.10 18.76
N ILE A 74 -11.51 0.47 18.22
CA ILE A 74 -11.12 1.88 18.04
C ILE A 74 -12.07 2.57 17.06
N ALA A 75 -12.43 1.91 15.97
CA ALA A 75 -13.40 2.40 14.99
C ALA A 75 -14.75 2.74 15.64
N ARG A 76 -15.29 1.85 16.48
CA ARG A 76 -16.57 2.06 17.20
C ARG A 76 -16.49 3.12 18.28
N THR A 77 -15.38 3.18 19.01
CA THR A 77 -15.29 3.95 20.26
C THR A 77 -14.82 5.38 20.02
N TYR A 78 -13.85 5.56 19.13
CA TYR A 78 -13.14 6.83 18.93
C TYR A 78 -13.32 7.43 17.54
N ASP A 79 -13.97 6.69 16.62
CA ASP A 79 -14.26 7.13 15.27
C ASP A 79 -15.78 7.06 15.00
N ARG A 80 -16.20 6.79 13.77
CA ARG A 80 -17.60 6.71 13.32
C ARG A 80 -17.98 5.28 12.91
N GLY A 81 -17.36 4.27 13.52
CA GLY A 81 -17.67 2.86 13.29
C GLY A 81 -17.01 2.24 12.06
N TYR A 82 -16.03 2.90 11.44
CA TYR A 82 -15.27 2.36 10.31
C TYR A 82 -13.79 2.76 10.38
N GLY A 83 -12.94 2.08 9.61
CA GLY A 83 -11.56 2.48 9.37
C GLY A 83 -11.20 2.34 7.89
N HIS A 84 -10.23 3.14 7.45
CA HIS A 84 -9.81 3.22 6.06
C HIS A 84 -8.43 2.58 5.86
N PHE A 85 -8.37 1.49 5.09
CA PHE A 85 -7.11 0.85 4.71
C PHE A 85 -6.43 1.59 3.55
N THR A 86 -5.10 1.62 3.60
CA THR A 86 -4.32 2.60 2.83
C THR A 86 -3.38 1.96 1.82
N THR A 87 -2.97 2.73 0.82
CA THR A 87 -1.95 2.33 -0.18
C THR A 87 -0.53 2.12 0.39
N ARG A 88 -0.36 2.25 1.72
CA ARG A 88 0.85 1.88 2.44
C ARG A 88 0.60 0.81 3.50
N GLN A 89 -0.43 0.01 3.28
CA GLN A 89 -0.80 -1.14 4.10
C GLN A 89 -1.16 -0.81 5.56
N ASN A 90 -1.37 0.47 5.88
CA ASN A 90 -1.83 0.95 7.19
C ASN A 90 -3.35 1.09 7.23
N VAL A 91 -3.89 1.43 8.41
CA VAL A 91 -5.29 1.86 8.61
C VAL A 91 -5.36 3.30 9.15
N GLN A 92 -6.43 4.01 8.82
CA GLN A 92 -6.71 5.38 9.27
C GLN A 92 -8.09 5.49 9.93
N PHE A 93 -8.13 6.27 11.01
CA PHE A 93 -9.34 6.75 11.69
C PHE A 93 -9.40 8.27 11.53
N ASN A 94 -10.48 8.82 10.99
CA ASN A 94 -10.59 10.22 10.55
C ASN A 94 -11.25 11.16 11.56
N TRP A 95 -11.82 10.63 12.64
CA TRP A 95 -12.61 11.37 13.62
C TRP A 95 -12.12 11.38 15.09
N PRO A 96 -10.93 10.84 15.47
CA PRO A 96 -10.43 10.98 16.83
C PRO A 96 -10.38 12.42 17.32
N LYS A 97 -10.75 12.64 18.59
CA LYS A 97 -10.50 13.90 19.30
C LYS A 97 -9.07 13.90 19.81
N LEU A 98 -8.43 15.08 19.80
CA LEU A 98 -7.06 15.23 20.31
C LEU A 98 -6.88 14.67 21.73
N SER A 99 -7.85 14.92 22.62
CA SER A 99 -7.85 14.45 24.02
C SER A 99 -7.79 12.93 24.16
N ASP A 100 -8.36 12.22 23.19
CA ASP A 100 -8.54 10.77 23.26
C ASP A 100 -7.34 10.04 22.63
N THR A 101 -6.52 10.75 21.84
CA THR A 101 -5.41 10.14 21.09
C THR A 101 -4.38 9.43 21.96
N PRO A 102 -3.98 9.91 23.17
CA PRO A 102 -3.07 9.15 24.02
C PRO A 102 -3.66 7.81 24.48
N GLN A 103 -4.96 7.78 24.80
CA GLN A 103 -5.67 6.57 25.20
C GLN A 103 -5.76 5.58 24.05
N ILE A 104 -6.06 6.04 22.83
CA ILE A 104 -6.06 5.18 21.63
C ILE A 104 -4.70 4.52 21.44
N LEU A 105 -3.61 5.29 21.57
CA LEU A 105 -2.26 4.74 21.41
C LEU A 105 -1.89 3.75 22.53
N ARG A 106 -2.38 3.96 23.75
CA ARG A 106 -2.22 3.01 24.87
C ARG A 106 -2.91 1.69 24.58
N GLU A 107 -4.15 1.74 24.10
CA GLU A 107 -4.90 0.53 23.74
C GLU A 107 -4.35 -0.23 22.53
N LEU A 108 -3.71 0.48 21.59
CA LEU A 108 -2.97 -0.14 20.49
C LEU A 108 -1.72 -0.85 21.01
N ALA A 109 -1.01 -0.23 21.97
CA ALA A 109 0.18 -0.82 22.57
C ALA A 109 -0.12 -2.16 23.29
N ASP A 110 -1.30 -2.29 23.89
CA ASP A 110 -1.77 -3.53 24.54
C ASP A 110 -1.85 -4.74 23.59
N VAL A 111 -1.88 -4.51 22.28
CA VAL A 111 -1.94 -5.54 21.22
C VAL A 111 -0.78 -5.44 20.23
N GLU A 112 0.35 -4.87 20.68
CA GLU A 112 1.58 -4.77 19.88
C GLU A 112 1.42 -3.93 18.60
N MET A 113 0.66 -2.83 18.68
CA MET A 113 0.47 -1.87 17.60
C MET A 113 0.90 -0.45 17.99
N HIS A 114 1.26 0.37 17.00
CA HIS A 114 1.69 1.76 17.22
C HIS A 114 1.32 2.69 16.06
N ALA A 115 1.53 4.00 16.23
CA ALA A 115 1.41 5.01 15.16
C ALA A 115 2.73 5.73 14.84
N ILE A 116 3.85 5.23 15.38
CA ILE A 116 5.20 5.79 15.20
C ILE A 116 5.55 5.90 13.71
N GLN A 117 6.04 7.07 13.29
CA GLN A 117 6.56 7.37 11.95
C GLN A 117 5.60 7.10 10.78
N THR A 118 4.28 7.10 11.01
CA THR A 118 3.30 6.98 9.92
C THR A 118 3.05 8.32 9.18
N SER A 119 3.61 9.42 9.70
CA SER A 119 3.78 10.73 9.04
C SER A 119 5.20 11.29 9.24
N GLY A 120 5.37 12.61 9.07
CA GLY A 120 6.63 13.30 9.34
C GLY A 120 7.66 13.24 8.21
N ASN A 121 8.79 13.88 8.46
CA ASN A 121 9.97 13.94 7.60
C ASN A 121 10.96 12.84 8.02
N CYS A 122 10.51 11.60 7.95
CA CYS A 122 11.25 10.42 8.37
C CYS A 122 10.92 9.24 7.45
N ILE A 123 11.54 8.09 7.72
CA ILE A 123 11.22 6.81 7.10
C ILE A 123 9.79 6.43 7.51
N ARG A 124 8.99 5.98 6.54
CA ARG A 124 7.60 5.53 6.70
C ARG A 124 7.54 4.00 6.76
N ASN A 125 6.37 3.47 7.09
CA ASN A 125 6.07 2.02 7.05
C ASN A 125 6.73 1.32 5.87
N VAL A 126 7.50 0.26 6.10
CA VAL A 126 8.08 -0.57 5.03
C VAL A 126 6.94 -1.43 4.48
N THR A 127 6.73 -1.37 3.16
CA THR A 127 5.64 -2.11 2.50
C THR A 127 6.15 -3.33 1.76
N SER A 128 5.33 -4.38 1.68
CA SER A 128 5.70 -5.62 1.00
C SER A 128 4.55 -6.23 0.18
N ASP A 129 4.84 -7.26 -0.59
CA ASP A 129 3.84 -8.04 -1.33
C ASP A 129 2.77 -8.56 -0.35
N GLN A 130 1.50 -8.31 -0.64
CA GLN A 130 0.39 -8.84 0.14
C GLN A 130 0.34 -10.38 0.18
N PHE A 131 0.99 -11.09 -0.74
CA PHE A 131 1.09 -12.55 -0.75
C PHE A 131 2.41 -13.09 -0.21
N ALA A 132 3.27 -12.23 0.35
CA ALA A 132 4.58 -12.60 0.92
C ALA A 132 4.52 -13.79 1.90
N GLY A 133 5.37 -14.80 1.76
CA GLY A 133 5.36 -16.04 2.54
C GLY A 133 4.34 -17.07 2.07
N ALA A 134 3.46 -16.75 1.12
CA ALA A 134 2.35 -17.59 0.67
C ALA A 134 2.31 -17.80 -0.86
N ALA A 135 2.75 -16.80 -1.64
CA ALA A 135 2.62 -16.79 -3.09
C ALA A 135 3.36 -17.97 -3.75
N ALA A 136 2.76 -18.53 -4.80
CA ALA A 136 3.37 -19.63 -5.55
C ALA A 136 4.60 -19.22 -6.38
N ASP A 137 4.71 -17.95 -6.76
CA ASP A 137 5.83 -17.35 -7.51
C ASP A 137 6.85 -16.63 -6.61
N GLU A 138 6.72 -16.79 -5.29
CA GLU A 138 7.64 -16.21 -4.34
C GLU A 138 8.97 -16.97 -4.33
N PHE A 139 10.03 -16.20 -4.47
CA PHE A 139 11.40 -16.68 -4.39
C PHE A 139 11.86 -16.85 -2.92
N ALA A 140 11.63 -15.85 -2.07
CA ALA A 140 11.91 -15.86 -0.63
C ALA A 140 10.99 -14.87 0.08
N ASP A 141 10.73 -15.08 1.38
CA ASP A 141 9.79 -14.25 2.13
C ASP A 141 10.38 -12.85 2.43
N PRO A 142 9.85 -11.77 1.81
CA PRO A 142 10.36 -10.42 2.00
C PRO A 142 10.05 -9.82 3.38
N ARG A 143 9.14 -10.43 4.16
CA ARG A 143 8.72 -9.90 5.47
C ARG A 143 9.85 -9.92 6.50
N VAL A 144 10.76 -10.88 6.39
CA VAL A 144 11.96 -10.97 7.25
C VAL A 144 12.78 -9.69 7.17
N TYR A 145 13.12 -9.27 5.95
CA TYR A 145 13.91 -8.06 5.71
C TYR A 145 13.10 -6.78 5.91
N ALA A 146 11.79 -6.82 5.64
CA ALA A 146 10.91 -5.69 5.96
C ALA A 146 10.89 -5.40 7.47
N GLU A 147 10.88 -6.44 8.31
CA GLU A 147 10.95 -6.32 9.77
C GLU A 147 12.33 -5.83 10.24
N ILE A 148 13.42 -6.34 9.66
CA ILE A 148 14.78 -5.84 9.92
C ILE A 148 14.88 -4.34 9.63
N LEU A 149 14.40 -3.91 8.46
CA LEU A 149 14.38 -2.50 8.08
C LEU A 149 13.45 -1.67 8.97
N ARG A 150 12.32 -2.22 9.42
CA ARG A 150 11.42 -1.55 10.37
C ARG A 150 12.11 -1.31 11.71
N GLN A 151 12.75 -2.32 12.28
CA GLN A 151 13.47 -2.21 13.56
C GLN A 151 14.59 -1.18 13.46
N TRP A 152 15.44 -1.29 12.43
CA TRP A 152 16.54 -0.35 12.19
C TRP A 152 16.06 1.09 11.99
N SER A 153 14.97 1.30 11.23
CA SER A 153 14.49 2.65 10.91
C SER A 153 13.67 3.33 12.02
N SER A 154 13.22 2.57 13.02
CA SER A 154 12.36 3.07 14.09
C SER A 154 13.14 3.97 15.05
N LEU A 155 12.80 5.26 15.04
CA LEU A 155 13.45 6.35 15.77
C LEU A 155 14.98 6.42 15.59
N HIS A 156 15.45 6.03 14.40
CA HIS A 156 16.87 6.11 14.06
C HIS A 156 17.39 7.55 14.25
N PRO A 157 18.38 7.80 15.11
CA PRO A 157 18.74 9.15 15.57
C PRO A 157 19.16 10.07 14.41
N GLU A 158 19.80 9.53 13.38
CA GLU A 158 20.21 10.28 12.20
C GLU A 158 19.03 10.61 11.24
N PHE A 159 18.00 9.76 11.20
CA PHE A 159 16.95 9.80 10.16
C PHE A 159 15.57 10.22 10.67
N LEU A 160 15.50 10.73 11.90
CA LEU A 160 14.29 11.34 12.47
C LEU A 160 13.88 12.65 11.78
N PHE A 161 14.82 13.34 11.12
CA PHE A 161 14.62 14.65 10.49
C PHE A 161 15.22 14.72 9.07
N LEU A 162 14.79 13.81 8.21
CA LEU A 162 15.14 13.80 6.79
C LEU A 162 14.64 15.06 6.06
N PRO A 163 15.17 15.40 4.87
CA PRO A 163 14.65 16.50 4.06
C PRO A 163 13.13 16.41 3.81
N ARG A 164 12.64 15.19 3.57
CA ARG A 164 11.21 14.87 3.40
C ARG A 164 10.95 13.38 3.65
N LYS A 165 9.67 12.99 3.73
CA LYS A 165 9.20 11.60 3.86
C LYS A 165 9.98 10.62 2.98
N PHE A 166 10.35 9.48 3.54
CA PHE A 166 11.12 8.44 2.87
C PHE A 166 10.38 7.10 2.95
N LYS A 167 10.29 6.38 1.84
CA LYS A 167 9.44 5.21 1.67
C LYS A 167 10.28 4.05 1.15
N ILE A 168 10.17 2.91 1.79
CA ILE A 168 10.81 1.67 1.36
C ILE A 168 9.71 0.68 0.99
N ALA A 169 9.94 -0.10 -0.07
CA ALA A 169 9.15 -1.25 -0.44
C ALA A 169 10.04 -2.43 -0.82
N ILE A 170 9.59 -3.64 -0.52
CA ILE A 170 10.31 -4.88 -0.79
C ILE A 170 9.39 -5.97 -1.33
N THR A 171 9.82 -6.66 -2.39
CA THR A 171 9.13 -7.84 -2.94
C THR A 171 10.06 -9.04 -2.99
N GLY A 172 9.49 -10.21 -2.74
CA GLY A 172 10.14 -11.51 -2.90
C GLY A 172 9.62 -12.32 -4.06
N ALA A 173 8.61 -11.83 -4.79
CA ALA A 173 8.03 -12.51 -5.93
C ALA A 173 8.62 -12.05 -7.26
N GLU A 174 8.49 -12.89 -8.29
CA GLU A 174 8.83 -12.52 -9.67
C GLU A 174 7.98 -11.34 -10.16
N GLN A 175 6.68 -11.36 -9.84
CA GLN A 175 5.75 -10.27 -10.13
C GLN A 175 5.86 -9.18 -9.06
N ASP A 176 6.07 -7.93 -9.47
CA ASP A 176 6.07 -6.81 -8.52
C ASP A 176 4.64 -6.44 -8.11
N ARG A 177 4.26 -6.90 -6.92
CA ARG A 177 3.00 -6.55 -6.23
C ARG A 177 3.20 -5.54 -5.11
N ALA A 178 4.42 -5.04 -4.89
CA ALA A 178 4.75 -4.06 -3.86
C ALA A 178 5.01 -2.65 -4.44
N ALA A 179 5.06 -2.53 -5.77
CA ALA A 179 5.35 -1.32 -6.51
C ALA A 179 6.72 -0.74 -6.12
N VAL A 180 7.77 -1.57 -6.13
CA VAL A 180 9.08 -1.24 -5.56
C VAL A 180 9.74 -0.08 -6.30
N GLN A 181 9.53 0.04 -7.62
CA GLN A 181 10.13 1.10 -8.42
C GLN A 181 9.48 2.49 -8.23
N VAL A 182 8.40 2.63 -7.44
CA VAL A 182 7.82 3.95 -7.11
C VAL A 182 8.03 4.37 -5.66
N HIS A 183 8.97 3.70 -4.99
CA HIS A 183 9.42 3.98 -3.64
C HIS A 183 10.78 4.69 -3.63
N ASP A 184 11.11 5.35 -2.52
CA ASP A 184 12.38 6.07 -2.39
C ASP A 184 13.57 5.07 -2.41
N ILE A 185 13.39 3.90 -1.77
CA ILE A 185 14.13 2.66 -2.01
C ILE A 185 13.15 1.55 -2.40
N GLY A 186 13.46 0.84 -3.47
CA GLY A 186 12.81 -0.41 -3.87
C GLY A 186 13.78 -1.58 -3.78
N LEU A 187 13.36 -2.68 -3.17
CA LEU A 187 14.16 -3.89 -3.01
C LEU A 187 13.43 -5.08 -3.64
N GLN A 188 14.15 -5.86 -4.45
CA GLN A 188 13.66 -7.11 -5.00
C GLN A 188 14.62 -8.22 -4.60
N LEU A 189 14.13 -9.24 -3.92
CA LEU A 189 14.95 -10.40 -3.55
C LEU A 189 15.39 -11.18 -4.80
N THR A 190 16.62 -11.67 -4.77
CA THR A 190 17.24 -12.44 -5.86
C THR A 190 18.29 -13.42 -5.30
N ARG A 191 18.87 -14.27 -6.17
CA ARG A 191 20.07 -15.09 -5.87
C ARG A 191 21.20 -14.80 -6.83
N ASN A 192 22.43 -14.97 -6.33
CA ASN A 192 23.60 -15.11 -7.19
C ASN A 192 23.73 -16.54 -7.74
N GLU A 193 24.78 -16.79 -8.51
CA GLU A 193 25.08 -18.09 -9.13
C GLU A 193 25.32 -19.20 -8.09
N ASP A 194 25.81 -18.84 -6.89
CA ASP A 194 26.06 -19.76 -5.77
C ASP A 194 24.79 -20.06 -4.93
N GLY A 195 23.67 -19.41 -5.26
CA GLY A 195 22.38 -19.60 -4.59
C GLY A 195 22.19 -18.75 -3.32
N GLU A 196 23.09 -17.81 -3.04
CA GLU A 196 23.02 -16.92 -1.89
C GLU A 196 21.98 -15.82 -2.11
N ILE A 197 21.23 -15.47 -1.06
CA ILE A 197 20.20 -14.43 -1.13
C ILE A 197 20.83 -13.05 -1.20
N GLY A 198 20.28 -12.19 -2.05
CA GLY A 198 20.61 -10.78 -2.10
C GLY A 198 19.46 -9.94 -2.67
N PHE A 199 19.76 -8.70 -3.01
CA PHE A 199 18.78 -7.73 -3.48
C PHE A 199 19.20 -7.04 -4.78
N VAL A 200 18.26 -6.90 -5.71
CA VAL A 200 18.29 -5.81 -6.70
C VAL A 200 17.82 -4.55 -5.99
N VAL A 201 18.58 -3.46 -6.12
CA VAL A 201 18.30 -2.20 -5.43
C VAL A 201 17.93 -1.09 -6.41
N PHE A 202 16.77 -0.49 -6.19
CA PHE A 202 16.27 0.69 -6.89
C PHE A 202 16.22 1.90 -5.96
N VAL A 203 16.53 3.08 -6.48
CA VAL A 203 16.50 4.35 -5.72
C VAL A 203 15.82 5.44 -6.52
N GLY A 204 15.15 6.37 -5.84
CA GLY A 204 14.66 7.60 -6.46
C GLY A 204 13.29 7.47 -7.14
N GLY A 205 12.48 6.48 -6.75
CA GLY A 205 11.09 6.40 -7.17
C GLY A 205 10.19 7.36 -6.41
N GLY A 206 9.06 7.72 -7.02
CA GLY A 206 7.97 8.37 -6.29
C GLY A 206 7.00 9.11 -7.18
N LEU A 207 5.72 9.05 -6.83
CA LEU A 207 4.60 9.62 -7.59
C LEU A 207 4.51 11.14 -7.38
N GLY A 208 3.75 11.67 -6.42
CA GLY A 208 3.71 13.11 -6.09
C GLY A 208 3.60 14.04 -7.31
N ARG A 209 4.05 15.30 -7.18
CA ARG A 209 3.92 16.30 -8.26
C ARG A 209 4.68 15.94 -9.54
N THR A 210 5.90 15.44 -9.37
CA THR A 210 6.80 15.09 -10.48
C THR A 210 7.06 13.58 -10.43
N PRO A 211 6.20 12.74 -11.03
CA PRO A 211 6.35 11.29 -10.96
C PRO A 211 7.65 10.82 -11.60
N MET A 212 8.37 9.93 -10.91
CA MET A 212 9.62 9.35 -11.37
C MET A 212 9.64 7.86 -11.01
N VAL A 213 10.12 7.06 -11.97
CA VAL A 213 10.43 5.63 -11.77
C VAL A 213 11.82 5.54 -11.15
N GLY A 214 11.96 4.70 -10.13
CA GLY A 214 13.21 4.41 -9.46
C GLY A 214 14.23 3.84 -10.42
N ARG A 215 15.50 4.16 -10.17
CA ARG A 215 16.62 3.76 -11.01
C ARG A 215 17.38 2.66 -10.29
N LYS A 216 17.69 1.59 -11.03
CA LYS A 216 18.51 0.49 -10.51
C LYS A 216 19.92 1.00 -10.20
N VAL A 217 20.32 0.86 -8.95
CA VAL A 217 21.67 1.24 -8.47
C VAL A 217 22.57 0.04 -8.29
N ARG A 218 22.00 -1.15 -8.01
CA ARG A 218 22.75 -2.39 -7.83
C ARG A 218 21.97 -3.60 -8.31
N ASP A 219 22.65 -4.51 -9.01
CA ASP A 219 22.06 -5.77 -9.52
C ASP A 219 22.04 -6.87 -8.46
N PHE A 220 23.04 -6.89 -7.58
CA PHE A 220 23.12 -7.82 -6.46
C PHE A 220 23.79 -7.14 -5.26
N LEU A 221 23.01 -6.95 -4.19
CA LEU A 221 23.47 -6.57 -2.87
C LEU A 221 23.39 -7.80 -1.96
N PRO A 222 24.52 -8.28 -1.39
CA PRO A 222 24.51 -9.37 -0.43
C PRO A 222 23.57 -9.10 0.76
N GLU A 223 22.98 -10.17 1.32
CA GLU A 223 22.04 -10.08 2.43
C GLU A 223 22.59 -9.27 3.63
N ASN A 224 23.82 -9.58 4.02
CA ASN A 224 24.51 -9.00 5.16
C ASN A 224 24.76 -7.48 5.02
N ASP A 225 24.75 -6.97 3.79
CA ASP A 225 25.01 -5.57 3.46
C ASP A 225 23.73 -4.70 3.41
N LEU A 226 22.55 -5.29 3.60
CA LEU A 226 21.25 -4.62 3.47
C LEU A 226 21.16 -3.30 4.26
N LEU A 227 21.53 -3.35 5.54
CA LEU A 227 21.44 -2.19 6.44
C LEU A 227 22.48 -1.13 6.09
N ALA A 228 23.74 -1.52 5.90
CA ALA A 228 24.82 -0.62 5.53
C ALA A 228 24.54 0.11 4.21
N TYR A 229 24.02 -0.59 3.19
CA TYR A 229 23.69 0.04 1.91
C TYR A 229 22.47 0.96 1.99
N SER A 230 21.43 0.55 2.74
CA SER A 230 20.26 1.39 3.01
C SER A 230 20.64 2.67 3.75
N GLU A 231 21.56 2.56 4.71
CA GLU A 231 22.12 3.69 5.44
C GLU A 231 22.92 4.62 4.51
N ALA A 232 23.79 4.07 3.65
CA ALA A 232 24.56 4.86 2.68
C ALA A 232 23.64 5.71 1.78
N ILE A 233 22.58 5.11 1.22
CA ILE A 233 21.57 5.83 0.42
C ILE A 233 20.94 6.96 1.23
N LEU A 234 20.56 6.67 2.48
CA LEU A 234 19.92 7.65 3.36
C LEU A 234 20.86 8.77 3.76
N ARG A 235 22.15 8.50 4.02
CA ARG A 235 23.17 9.51 4.33
C ARG A 235 23.45 10.44 3.16
N VAL A 236 23.59 9.90 1.95
CA VAL A 236 23.71 10.69 0.70
C VAL A 236 22.50 11.63 0.57
N TYR A 237 21.29 11.10 0.73
CA TYR A 237 20.08 11.91 0.71
C TYR A 237 20.00 12.92 1.86
N ASN A 238 20.41 12.56 3.07
CA ASN A 238 20.38 13.43 4.23
C ASN A 238 21.34 14.61 4.05
N ARG A 239 22.52 14.37 3.48
CA ARG A 239 23.56 15.37 3.22
C ARG A 239 23.21 16.30 2.07
N TYR A 240 22.83 15.75 0.92
CA TYR A 240 22.66 16.53 -0.32
C TYR A 240 21.20 16.90 -0.63
N GLY A 241 20.23 16.29 0.06
CA GLY A 241 18.82 16.56 -0.13
C GLY A 241 18.42 17.99 0.25
N ARG A 242 17.67 18.64 -0.64
CA ARG A 242 17.19 20.01 -0.47
C ARG A 242 16.26 20.18 0.73
N ARG A 243 16.46 21.24 1.51
CA ARG A 243 15.59 21.66 2.62
C ARG A 243 14.98 23.05 2.44
N ASP A 244 15.45 23.79 1.45
CA ASP A 244 14.99 25.14 1.09
C ASP A 244 13.62 25.12 0.38
N ASN A 245 13.34 24.06 -0.39
CA ASN A 245 12.06 23.91 -1.10
C ASN A 245 11.46 22.52 -0.89
N LYS A 246 10.40 22.44 -0.06
CA LYS A 246 9.70 21.19 0.26
C LYS A 246 9.17 20.43 -0.97
N TYR A 247 8.92 21.10 -2.09
CA TYR A 247 8.43 20.46 -3.32
C TYR A 247 9.55 19.80 -4.13
N LYS A 248 10.81 20.18 -3.86
CA LYS A 248 12.02 19.62 -4.46
C LYS A 248 12.87 18.78 -3.48
N ALA A 249 12.34 18.50 -2.29
CA ALA A 249 13.06 17.89 -1.17
C ALA A 249 13.07 16.35 -1.15
N ARG A 250 12.58 15.65 -2.16
CA ARG A 250 12.53 14.17 -2.18
C ARG A 250 13.75 13.60 -2.90
N ILE A 251 14.23 12.42 -2.50
CA ILE A 251 15.41 11.78 -3.09
C ILE A 251 15.31 11.61 -4.61
N LYS A 252 14.12 11.37 -5.17
CA LYS A 252 13.91 11.33 -6.62
C LYS A 252 14.40 12.60 -7.35
N ILE A 253 14.27 13.76 -6.71
CA ILE A 253 14.74 15.03 -7.28
C ILE A 253 16.26 15.09 -7.20
N LEU A 254 16.85 14.66 -6.09
CA LEU A 254 18.31 14.53 -5.95
C LEU A 254 18.87 13.60 -7.04
N VAL A 255 18.30 12.41 -7.21
CA VAL A 255 18.70 11.44 -8.25
C VAL A 255 18.63 12.06 -9.65
N HIS A 256 17.59 12.84 -9.93
CA HIS A 256 17.42 13.50 -11.22
C HIS A 256 18.41 14.65 -11.44
N GLU A 257 18.65 15.48 -10.42
CA GLU A 257 19.53 16.66 -10.51
C GLU A 257 21.02 16.26 -10.51
N THR A 258 21.42 15.28 -9.70
CA THR A 258 22.80 14.74 -9.64
C THR A 258 23.12 13.85 -10.85
N GLY A 259 22.14 13.08 -11.32
CA GLY A 259 22.38 12.04 -12.31
C GLY A 259 22.80 10.71 -11.67
N LEU A 260 22.50 9.61 -12.38
CA LEU A 260 22.56 8.27 -11.80
C LEU A 260 23.99 7.82 -11.48
N GLU A 261 24.96 8.06 -12.36
CA GLU A 261 26.34 7.56 -12.17
C GLU A 261 27.05 8.25 -11.01
N GLU A 262 26.93 9.58 -10.91
CA GLU A 262 27.49 10.34 -9.78
C GLU A 262 26.81 9.92 -8.46
N LEU A 263 25.48 9.77 -8.44
CA LEU A 263 24.77 9.30 -7.25
C LEU A 263 25.21 7.89 -6.84
N LYS A 264 25.40 6.97 -7.79
CA LYS A 264 25.93 5.62 -7.50
C LYS A 264 27.31 5.74 -6.86
N GLN A 265 28.20 6.56 -7.41
CA GLN A 265 29.53 6.75 -6.86
C GLN A 265 29.50 7.28 -5.42
N ASP A 266 28.62 8.25 -5.13
CA ASP A 266 28.42 8.77 -3.77
C ASP A 266 27.91 7.68 -2.81
N ILE A 267 26.93 6.88 -3.24
CA ILE A 267 26.39 5.76 -2.44
C ILE A 267 27.48 4.72 -2.16
N GLU A 268 28.22 4.29 -3.19
CA GLU A 268 29.28 3.30 -3.03
C GLU A 268 30.42 3.84 -2.14
N THR A 269 30.75 5.12 -2.23
CA THR A 269 31.77 5.75 -1.35
C THR A 269 31.33 5.73 0.12
N GLU A 270 30.08 6.10 0.41
CA GLU A 270 29.53 6.03 1.77
C GLU A 270 29.38 4.58 2.27
N PHE A 271 29.01 3.65 1.37
CA PHE A 271 28.90 2.23 1.68
C PHE A 271 30.27 1.61 2.01
N GLU A 272 31.30 1.82 1.20
CA GLU A 272 32.66 1.32 1.46
C GLU A 272 33.23 1.84 2.80
N ALA A 273 32.89 3.07 3.18
CA ALA A 273 33.28 3.64 4.46
C ALA A 273 32.56 3.02 5.67
N THR A 274 31.41 2.35 5.47
CA THR A 274 30.53 1.89 6.56
C THR A 274 30.30 0.39 6.61
N LYS A 275 30.51 -0.35 5.50
CA LYS A 275 30.14 -1.77 5.35
C LYS A 275 30.78 -2.74 6.37
N ASN A 276 31.98 -2.42 6.85
CA ASN A 276 32.67 -3.22 7.88
C ASN A 276 32.43 -2.71 9.31
N GLY A 277 31.45 -1.82 9.49
CA GLY A 277 31.10 -1.24 10.78
C GLY A 277 30.03 -2.04 11.55
N ILE A 278 29.33 -1.35 12.45
CA ILE A 278 28.28 -1.93 13.31
C ILE A 278 27.03 -2.38 12.52
N LEU A 279 26.90 -1.96 11.26
CA LEU A 279 25.71 -2.17 10.41
C LEU A 279 25.77 -3.44 9.57
N ASN A 280 26.76 -4.30 9.79
CA ASN A 280 26.77 -5.63 9.19
C ASN A 280 25.61 -6.45 9.81
N LEU A 281 24.66 -6.89 8.99
CA LEU A 281 23.50 -7.64 9.45
C LEU A 281 23.93 -9.09 9.79
N PRO A 282 23.96 -9.48 11.07
CA PRO A 282 24.44 -10.81 11.45
C PRO A 282 23.44 -11.88 11.01
N ASN A 283 23.93 -13.01 10.49
CA ASN A 283 23.08 -14.15 10.10
C ASN A 283 22.21 -14.65 11.26
N GLU A 284 22.69 -14.59 12.50
CA GLU A 284 21.91 -14.97 13.69
C GLU A 284 20.64 -14.11 13.84
N GLU A 285 20.71 -12.83 13.49
CA GLU A 285 19.58 -11.91 13.57
C GLU A 285 18.57 -12.17 12.45
N VAL A 286 19.04 -12.50 11.25
CA VAL A 286 18.19 -12.95 10.14
C VAL A 286 17.46 -14.23 10.51
N VAL A 287 18.16 -15.22 11.06
CA VAL A 287 17.57 -16.48 11.52
C VAL A 287 16.53 -16.23 12.61
N ARG A 288 16.85 -15.41 13.62
CA ARG A 288 15.94 -15.04 14.71
C ARG A 288 14.64 -14.43 14.19
N ILE A 289 14.72 -13.48 13.26
CA ILE A 289 13.53 -12.83 12.70
C ILE A 289 12.78 -13.79 11.78
N ASN A 290 13.48 -14.60 10.99
CA ASN A 290 12.88 -15.60 10.11
C ASN A 290 12.02 -16.63 10.86
N GLU A 291 12.40 -17.02 12.09
CA GLU A 291 11.58 -17.90 12.94
C GLU A 291 10.18 -17.33 13.22
N TYR A 292 10.04 -16.00 13.32
CA TYR A 292 8.73 -15.36 13.48
C TYR A 292 7.87 -15.41 12.23
N PHE A 293 8.45 -15.61 11.05
CA PHE A 293 7.76 -15.69 9.77
C PHE A 293 7.73 -17.11 9.20
N ALA A 294 8.13 -18.10 9.99
CA ALA A 294 8.02 -19.50 9.62
C ALA A 294 6.60 -19.82 9.14
N PRO A 295 6.45 -20.55 8.02
CA PRO A 295 5.13 -20.90 7.52
C PRO A 295 4.37 -21.73 8.57
N PRO A 296 3.03 -21.58 8.65
CA PRO A 296 2.25 -22.43 9.53
C PRO A 296 2.36 -23.90 9.09
N SER A 297 2.01 -24.81 10.00
CA SER A 297 1.92 -26.23 9.67
C SER A 297 0.76 -26.45 8.71
N PHE A 298 1.09 -26.82 7.47
CA PHE A 298 0.11 -27.14 6.43
C PHE A 298 -0.18 -28.65 6.41
N ASP A 299 -1.46 -28.99 6.38
CA ASP A 299 -1.92 -30.35 6.08
C ASP A 299 -1.49 -30.78 4.67
N ALA A 300 -1.17 -32.08 4.51
CA ALA A 300 -0.97 -32.67 3.20
C ALA A 300 -2.31 -32.85 2.48
N LEU A 301 -2.64 -31.94 1.58
CA LEU A 301 -3.92 -31.87 0.86
C LEU A 301 -3.71 -31.99 -0.66
N PRO A 302 -4.70 -32.49 -1.40
CA PRO A 302 -4.61 -32.53 -2.85
C PRO A 302 -4.61 -31.11 -3.43
N LYS A 303 -3.87 -30.91 -4.53
CA LYS A 303 -3.84 -29.64 -5.28
C LYS A 303 -5.23 -29.14 -5.70
N ILE A 304 -6.18 -30.05 -5.95
CA ILE A 304 -7.56 -29.74 -6.32
C ILE A 304 -8.50 -30.25 -5.23
N SER A 305 -9.39 -29.38 -4.73
CA SER A 305 -10.48 -29.79 -3.82
C SER A 305 -11.72 -30.18 -4.62
N THR A 306 -12.17 -31.41 -4.46
CA THR A 306 -13.41 -31.92 -5.06
C THR A 306 -14.64 -31.17 -4.56
N GLU A 307 -14.60 -30.74 -3.30
CA GLU A 307 -15.66 -30.00 -2.60
C GLU A 307 -15.82 -28.61 -3.21
N LEU A 308 -14.71 -27.88 -3.40
CA LEU A 308 -14.73 -26.56 -4.02
C LEU A 308 -15.21 -26.65 -5.48
N GLU A 309 -14.72 -27.61 -6.26
CA GLU A 309 -15.14 -27.76 -7.66
C GLU A 309 -16.59 -28.22 -7.80
N ALA A 310 -17.13 -28.99 -6.85
CA ALA A 310 -18.56 -29.26 -6.78
C ALA A 310 -19.35 -27.98 -6.44
N ALA A 311 -18.95 -27.25 -5.40
CA ALA A 311 -19.64 -26.04 -4.98
C ALA A 311 -19.65 -24.94 -6.07
N LYS A 312 -18.56 -24.76 -6.82
CA LYS A 312 -18.49 -23.82 -7.96
C LYS A 312 -19.45 -24.16 -9.09
N ARG A 313 -19.80 -25.44 -9.27
CA ARG A 313 -20.79 -25.86 -10.29
C ARG A 313 -22.23 -25.55 -9.86
N GLU A 314 -22.48 -25.47 -8.56
CA GLU A 314 -23.80 -25.22 -7.98
C GLU A 314 -24.04 -23.72 -7.68
N ASP A 315 -22.99 -22.96 -7.36
CA ASP A 315 -23.06 -21.53 -7.03
C ASP A 315 -22.21 -20.69 -8.00
N ARG A 316 -22.90 -19.96 -8.87
CA ARG A 316 -22.27 -19.08 -9.87
C ARG A 316 -21.49 -17.94 -9.22
N ASP A 317 -21.96 -17.40 -8.10
CA ASP A 317 -21.29 -16.28 -7.44
C ASP A 317 -19.98 -16.76 -6.80
N LEU A 318 -20.00 -17.96 -6.21
CA LEU A 318 -18.79 -18.62 -5.72
C LEU A 318 -17.80 -18.90 -6.86
N ALA A 319 -18.26 -19.33 -8.04
CA ALA A 319 -17.39 -19.55 -9.20
C ALA A 319 -16.71 -18.25 -9.64
N LEU A 320 -17.47 -17.15 -9.72
CA LEU A 320 -16.94 -15.82 -10.05
C LEU A 320 -15.94 -15.34 -8.99
N PHE A 321 -16.31 -15.42 -7.71
CA PHE A 321 -15.43 -15.09 -6.59
C PHE A 321 -14.14 -15.90 -6.65
N SER A 322 -14.24 -17.21 -6.89
CA SER A 322 -13.09 -18.10 -6.98
C SER A 322 -12.13 -17.71 -8.10
N SER A 323 -12.65 -17.17 -9.21
CA SER A 323 -11.83 -16.78 -10.36
C SER A 323 -11.08 -15.46 -10.18
N ARG A 324 -11.54 -14.58 -9.28
CA ARG A 324 -10.99 -13.23 -9.10
C ARG A 324 -10.27 -13.04 -7.77
N ASN A 325 -10.79 -13.64 -6.70
CA ASN A 325 -10.35 -13.37 -5.34
C ASN A 325 -9.45 -14.47 -4.78
N LEU A 326 -9.24 -15.58 -5.49
CA LEU A 326 -8.30 -16.63 -5.09
C LEU A 326 -6.98 -16.48 -5.83
N HIS A 327 -5.88 -16.61 -5.08
CA HIS A 327 -4.53 -16.53 -5.60
C HIS A 327 -3.75 -17.81 -5.29
N ALA A 328 -2.88 -18.18 -6.23
CA ALA A 328 -2.10 -19.40 -6.14
C ALA A 328 -1.16 -19.36 -4.92
N HIS A 329 -1.13 -20.48 -4.19
CA HIS A 329 -0.34 -20.65 -2.98
C HIS A 329 0.77 -21.69 -3.20
N LYS A 330 1.90 -21.53 -2.50
CA LYS A 330 3.05 -22.45 -2.62
C LYS A 330 2.80 -23.85 -2.05
N ALA A 331 1.94 -23.96 -1.04
CA ALA A 331 1.49 -25.25 -0.49
C ALA A 331 0.25 -25.75 -1.22
N GLU A 332 0.26 -27.02 -1.62
CA GLU A 332 -0.87 -27.68 -2.30
C GLU A 332 -2.12 -27.74 -1.42
N GLY A 333 -3.30 -27.55 -2.03
CA GLY A 333 -4.57 -27.56 -1.31
C GLY A 333 -4.89 -26.27 -0.56
N TYR A 334 -4.05 -25.24 -0.66
CA TYR A 334 -4.26 -23.91 -0.08
C TYR A 334 -4.36 -22.81 -1.15
N THR A 335 -4.89 -21.66 -0.76
CA THR A 335 -5.00 -20.45 -1.57
C THR A 335 -4.93 -19.21 -0.67
N SER A 336 -4.50 -18.08 -1.22
CA SER A 336 -4.73 -16.79 -0.59
C SER A 336 -6.05 -16.20 -1.09
N VAL A 337 -6.89 -15.71 -0.18
CA VAL A 337 -8.19 -15.10 -0.49
C VAL A 337 -8.10 -13.59 -0.31
N THR A 338 -8.33 -12.83 -1.38
CA THR A 338 -8.47 -11.37 -1.34
C THR A 338 -9.90 -10.99 -0.99
N ILE A 339 -10.07 -10.26 0.11
CA ILE A 339 -11.32 -9.64 0.54
C ILE A 339 -11.32 -8.21 0.03
N SER A 340 -12.12 -7.96 -1.00
CA SER A 340 -12.26 -6.62 -1.59
C SER A 340 -13.01 -5.70 -0.63
N LEU A 341 -12.48 -4.49 -0.43
CA LEU A 341 -13.12 -3.42 0.34
C LEU A 341 -13.68 -2.33 -0.59
N LYS A 342 -14.18 -2.77 -1.76
CA LYS A 342 -14.61 -1.91 -2.86
C LYS A 342 -16.05 -2.25 -3.28
N PRO A 343 -17.02 -2.22 -2.35
CA PRO A 343 -18.40 -2.49 -2.71
C PRO A 343 -18.93 -1.42 -3.67
N ILE A 344 -19.85 -1.80 -4.55
CA ILE A 344 -20.44 -0.88 -5.52
C ILE A 344 -21.10 0.30 -4.79
N GLY A 345 -20.69 1.52 -5.14
CA GLY A 345 -21.18 2.76 -4.51
C GLY A 345 -20.63 3.03 -3.11
N GLY A 346 -19.77 2.18 -2.55
CA GLY A 346 -19.09 2.41 -1.28
C GLY A 346 -17.81 3.23 -1.42
N ALA A 347 -17.24 3.65 -0.28
CA ALA A 347 -15.96 4.34 -0.25
C ALA A 347 -14.81 3.31 -0.38
N PRO A 348 -13.95 3.42 -1.40
CA PRO A 348 -12.89 2.43 -1.62
C PRO A 348 -11.91 2.31 -0.44
N GLY A 349 -11.79 1.10 0.12
CA GLY A 349 -10.84 0.78 1.19
C GLY A 349 -11.37 0.98 2.61
N ASP A 350 -12.64 1.37 2.77
CA ASP A 350 -13.28 1.45 4.08
C ASP A 350 -13.80 0.06 4.50
N ALA A 351 -13.66 -0.26 5.77
CA ALA A 351 -14.33 -1.39 6.41
C ALA A 351 -15.04 -0.92 7.68
N THR A 352 -16.27 -1.37 7.88
CA THR A 352 -16.98 -1.14 9.14
C THR A 352 -16.35 -1.96 10.26
N ALA A 353 -16.57 -1.56 11.51
CA ALA A 353 -16.06 -2.30 12.66
C ALA A 353 -16.62 -3.72 12.74
N ASP A 354 -17.88 -3.92 12.33
CA ASP A 354 -18.51 -5.24 12.34
C ASP A 354 -17.91 -6.14 11.25
N GLN A 355 -17.63 -5.57 10.06
CA GLN A 355 -16.85 -6.27 9.03
C GLN A 355 -15.44 -6.63 9.51
N MET A 356 -14.75 -5.72 10.22
CA MET A 356 -13.44 -6.01 10.80
C MET A 356 -13.48 -7.18 11.79
N ASP A 357 -14.53 -7.28 12.62
CA ASP A 357 -14.70 -8.42 13.53
C ASP A 357 -14.94 -9.73 12.77
N VAL A 358 -15.76 -9.72 11.72
CA VAL A 358 -15.98 -10.89 10.84
C VAL A 358 -14.68 -11.35 10.18
N ILE A 359 -13.88 -10.40 9.70
CA ILE A 359 -12.59 -10.68 9.08
C ILE A 359 -11.60 -11.25 10.10
N ALA A 360 -11.62 -10.75 11.34
CA ALA A 360 -10.82 -11.30 12.43
C ALA A 360 -11.19 -12.76 12.74
N ASP A 361 -12.49 -13.07 12.81
CA ASP A 361 -12.96 -14.44 13.03
C ASP A 361 -12.57 -15.39 11.88
N LEU A 362 -12.63 -14.92 10.64
CA LEU A 362 -12.17 -15.68 9.48
C LEU A 362 -10.67 -15.95 9.54
N ALA A 363 -9.87 -14.97 9.97
CA ALA A 363 -8.43 -15.14 10.13
C ALA A 363 -8.09 -16.22 11.15
N GLU A 364 -8.71 -16.17 12.33
CA GLU A 364 -8.50 -17.17 13.39
C GLU A 364 -8.87 -18.58 12.94
N ARG A 365 -9.98 -18.72 12.22
CA ARG A 365 -10.54 -20.03 11.86
C ARG A 365 -9.92 -20.64 10.62
N PHE A 366 -9.61 -19.82 9.62
CA PHE A 366 -9.25 -20.28 8.27
C PHE A 366 -7.92 -19.71 7.75
N GLY A 367 -7.39 -18.65 8.37
CA GLY A 367 -6.18 -17.94 7.91
C GLY A 367 -4.97 -18.14 8.81
N HIS A 368 -4.97 -19.13 9.70
CA HIS A 368 -3.92 -19.34 10.71
C HIS A 368 -3.66 -18.11 11.60
N ASN A 369 -4.73 -17.38 11.92
CA ASN A 369 -4.71 -16.12 12.67
C ASN A 369 -3.85 -15.02 12.02
N GLU A 370 -3.73 -15.03 10.69
CA GLU A 370 -2.99 -14.04 9.92
C GLU A 370 -3.89 -13.32 8.90
N LEU A 371 -3.73 -12.00 8.83
CA LEU A 371 -4.34 -11.10 7.87
C LEU A 371 -3.27 -10.22 7.23
N ARG A 372 -3.55 -9.74 6.02
CA ARG A 372 -2.66 -8.79 5.34
C ARG A 372 -3.43 -7.67 4.69
N VAL A 373 -2.94 -6.45 4.81
CA VAL A 373 -3.43 -5.27 4.12
C VAL A 373 -2.67 -5.10 2.83
N THR A 374 -3.39 -4.92 1.73
CA THR A 374 -2.78 -4.70 0.41
C THR A 374 -2.49 -3.23 0.18
N HIS A 375 -1.53 -2.93 -0.69
CA HIS A 375 -1.33 -1.56 -1.18
C HIS A 375 -2.47 -1.09 -2.11
N GLU A 376 -3.38 -1.99 -2.47
CA GLU A 376 -4.62 -1.73 -3.24
C GLU A 376 -5.81 -1.41 -2.32
N GLN A 377 -5.58 -1.33 -0.99
CA GLN A 377 -6.55 -1.03 0.06
C GLN A 377 -7.59 -2.15 0.29
N ASN A 378 -7.19 -3.40 0.04
CA ASN A 378 -7.96 -4.60 0.34
C ASN A 378 -7.32 -5.38 1.50
N LEU A 379 -7.95 -6.49 1.88
CA LEU A 379 -7.43 -7.42 2.89
C LEU A 379 -7.21 -8.81 2.28
N VAL A 380 -6.33 -9.60 2.88
CA VAL A 380 -5.99 -10.95 2.42
C VAL A 380 -5.98 -11.93 3.60
N LEU A 381 -6.61 -13.09 3.40
CA LEU A 381 -6.41 -14.30 4.20
C LEU A 381 -5.38 -15.17 3.46
N PRO A 382 -4.13 -15.28 3.93
CA PRO A 382 -3.04 -15.81 3.12
C PRO A 382 -3.05 -17.34 2.95
N HIS A 383 -3.66 -18.06 3.89
CA HIS A 383 -3.46 -19.51 4.07
C HIS A 383 -4.79 -20.28 4.21
N VAL A 384 -5.74 -20.08 3.29
CA VAL A 384 -7.05 -20.75 3.34
C VAL A 384 -6.99 -22.09 2.61
N LYS A 385 -7.50 -23.16 3.21
CA LYS A 385 -7.67 -24.45 2.52
C LYS A 385 -8.71 -24.32 1.41
N LEU A 386 -8.45 -24.89 0.23
CA LEU A 386 -9.38 -24.85 -0.89
C LEU A 386 -10.76 -25.41 -0.53
N GLN A 387 -10.82 -26.48 0.26
CA GLN A 387 -12.08 -27.08 0.73
C GLN A 387 -12.91 -26.17 1.64
N ASP A 388 -12.29 -25.18 2.30
CA ASP A 388 -12.96 -24.26 3.23
C ASP A 388 -13.46 -22.99 2.52
N VAL A 389 -13.02 -22.72 1.29
CA VAL A 389 -13.41 -21.55 0.50
C VAL A 389 -14.93 -21.40 0.37
N PRO A 390 -15.75 -22.45 0.14
CA PRO A 390 -17.20 -22.30 0.09
C PRO A 390 -17.80 -21.77 1.39
N THR A 391 -17.23 -22.13 2.54
CA THR A 391 -17.66 -21.63 3.86
C THR A 391 -17.21 -20.19 4.07
N VAL A 392 -15.96 -19.87 3.76
CA VAL A 392 -15.42 -18.50 3.83
C VAL A 392 -16.25 -17.55 2.96
N PHE A 393 -16.53 -17.94 1.72
CA PHE A 393 -17.35 -17.17 0.79
C PHE A 393 -18.75 -16.89 1.33
N LYS A 394 -19.44 -17.89 1.90
CA LYS A 394 -20.78 -17.70 2.50
C LYS A 394 -20.75 -16.69 3.65
N ILE A 395 -19.73 -16.73 4.49
CA ILE A 395 -19.57 -15.78 5.61
C ILE A 395 -19.31 -14.36 5.07
N LEU A 396 -18.39 -14.21 4.10
CA LEU A 396 -18.11 -12.93 3.47
C LEU A 396 -19.36 -12.35 2.78
N LYS A 397 -20.11 -13.18 2.06
CA LYS A 397 -21.33 -12.79 1.34
C LYS A 397 -22.42 -12.31 2.30
N ALA A 398 -22.57 -12.96 3.45
CA ALA A 398 -23.54 -12.56 4.46
C ALA A 398 -23.20 -11.21 5.15
N ASN A 399 -21.99 -10.68 4.94
CA ASN A 399 -21.49 -9.45 5.57
C ASN A 399 -20.99 -8.41 4.55
N ASP A 400 -21.45 -8.50 3.29
CA ASP A 400 -21.12 -7.55 2.22
C ASP A 400 -19.59 -7.40 1.97
N LEU A 401 -18.87 -8.53 1.97
CA LEU A 401 -17.41 -8.61 1.78
C LEU A 401 -17.00 -9.59 0.65
N ALA A 402 -17.95 -10.03 -0.18
CA ALA A 402 -17.73 -11.05 -1.21
C ALA A 402 -17.76 -10.52 -2.65
N ASP A 403 -17.48 -9.23 -2.85
CA ASP A 403 -17.36 -8.67 -4.19
C ASP A 403 -16.28 -9.39 -5.00
N SER A 404 -16.70 -9.95 -6.14
CA SER A 404 -15.85 -10.74 -7.06
C SER A 404 -15.10 -9.84 -8.04
N ASN A 405 -14.46 -8.78 -7.55
CA ASN A 405 -13.92 -7.72 -8.39
C ASN A 405 -12.40 -7.49 -8.30
N ALA A 406 -11.66 -8.32 -7.56
CA ALA A 406 -10.21 -8.16 -7.43
C ALA A 406 -9.53 -8.03 -8.81
N GLY A 407 -8.76 -6.94 -9.00
CA GLY A 407 -8.07 -6.61 -10.25
C GLY A 407 -8.94 -6.01 -11.38
N LEU A 408 -10.26 -5.92 -11.20
CA LEU A 408 -11.18 -5.32 -12.17
C LEU A 408 -11.32 -3.80 -11.97
N ILE A 409 -11.96 -3.12 -12.92
CA ILE A 409 -12.16 -1.67 -12.90
C ILE A 409 -12.83 -1.15 -11.62
N THR A 410 -13.68 -1.94 -10.96
CA THR A 410 -14.34 -1.54 -9.71
C THR A 410 -13.47 -1.74 -8.46
N ASP A 411 -12.39 -2.53 -8.55
CA ASP A 411 -11.35 -2.63 -7.52
C ASP A 411 -10.38 -1.44 -7.60
N MET A 412 -10.94 -0.24 -7.49
CA MET A 412 -10.23 1.01 -7.71
C MET A 412 -9.58 1.55 -6.43
N ILE A 413 -8.43 2.20 -6.59
CA ILE A 413 -7.81 2.95 -5.50
C ILE A 413 -8.32 4.38 -5.53
N ALA A 414 -8.84 4.87 -4.41
CA ALA A 414 -9.19 6.28 -4.26
C ALA A 414 -8.60 6.83 -2.97
N CYS A 415 -8.03 8.04 -3.05
CA CYS A 415 -7.70 8.76 -1.84
C CYS A 415 -8.95 9.45 -1.26
N PRO A 416 -8.92 9.84 0.02
CA PRO A 416 -9.95 10.67 0.65
C PRO A 416 -10.42 11.92 -0.11
N GLY A 417 -9.57 12.57 -0.91
CA GLY A 417 -9.93 13.84 -1.57
C GLY A 417 -10.39 14.93 -0.59
N LEU A 418 -11.11 15.93 -1.09
CA LEU A 418 -11.69 17.03 -0.29
C LEU A 418 -12.79 16.57 0.68
N ASP A 419 -13.19 15.30 0.67
CA ASP A 419 -14.14 14.74 1.64
C ASP A 419 -13.54 14.75 3.06
N TYR A 420 -12.21 14.60 3.18
CA TYR A 420 -11.50 14.68 4.46
C TYR A 420 -10.21 15.50 4.40
N CYS A 421 -9.48 15.46 3.28
CA CYS A 421 -8.08 15.88 3.21
C CYS A 421 -7.91 17.40 3.05
N ALA A 422 -7.21 18.04 4.00
CA ALA A 422 -6.89 19.48 3.94
C ALA A 422 -5.84 19.86 2.88
N LEU A 423 -5.28 18.88 2.15
CA LEU A 423 -4.31 19.08 1.07
C LEU A 423 -4.89 18.78 -0.32
N ALA A 424 -6.15 18.36 -0.40
CA ALA A 424 -6.79 18.03 -1.67
C ALA A 424 -7.25 19.29 -2.41
N ASN A 425 -7.40 19.16 -3.72
CA ASN A 425 -7.93 20.20 -4.61
C ASN A 425 -9.32 19.83 -5.14
N ALA A 426 -9.66 18.54 -5.15
CA ALA A 426 -10.96 18.03 -5.55
C ALA A 426 -11.37 16.83 -4.69
N ARG A 427 -12.66 16.49 -4.69
CA ARG A 427 -13.22 15.27 -4.12
C ARG A 427 -12.77 14.05 -4.91
N SER A 428 -12.85 12.88 -4.29
CA SER A 428 -12.40 11.63 -4.92
C SER A 428 -13.32 10.45 -4.61
N ILE A 429 -13.93 10.44 -3.42
CA ILE A 429 -14.85 9.36 -3.03
C ILE A 429 -16.11 9.38 -3.92
N PRO A 430 -16.79 10.53 -4.15
CA PRO A 430 -17.97 10.57 -5.02
C PRO A 430 -17.69 10.07 -6.45
N ILE A 431 -16.54 10.45 -7.03
CA ILE A 431 -16.11 9.98 -8.36
C ILE A 431 -15.95 8.46 -8.38
N ALA A 432 -15.30 7.89 -7.36
CA ALA A 432 -15.15 6.45 -7.25
C ALA A 432 -16.50 5.72 -7.12
N GLN A 433 -17.42 6.29 -6.36
CA GLN A 433 -18.76 5.75 -6.16
C GLN A 433 -19.58 5.80 -7.46
N GLU A 434 -19.46 6.86 -8.25
CA GLU A 434 -20.16 6.97 -9.53
C GLU A 434 -19.61 5.99 -10.57
N ILE A 435 -18.28 5.91 -10.69
CA ILE A 435 -17.62 4.95 -11.59
C ILE A 435 -17.95 3.51 -11.19
N SER A 436 -17.91 3.17 -9.90
CA SER A 436 -18.25 1.80 -9.47
C SER A 436 -19.69 1.42 -9.83
N LYS A 437 -20.65 2.34 -9.69
CA LYS A 437 -22.04 2.14 -10.14
C LYS A 437 -22.13 2.02 -11.67
N ARG A 438 -21.39 2.83 -12.42
CA ARG A 438 -21.36 2.75 -13.89
C ARG A 438 -20.91 1.37 -14.38
N PHE A 439 -19.92 0.78 -13.72
CA PHE A 439 -19.35 -0.51 -14.07
C PHE A 439 -19.82 -1.66 -13.16
N GLU A 440 -20.99 -1.55 -12.51
CA GLU A 440 -21.48 -2.56 -11.56
C GLU A 440 -21.74 -3.93 -12.21
N ALA A 441 -22.12 -3.93 -13.49
CA ALA A 441 -22.51 -5.14 -14.21
C ALA A 441 -21.34 -6.11 -14.37
N VAL A 442 -21.40 -7.27 -13.70
CA VAL A 442 -20.37 -8.33 -13.74
C VAL A 442 -19.97 -8.73 -15.15
N LYS A 443 -20.94 -8.86 -16.07
CA LYS A 443 -20.67 -9.19 -17.48
C LYS A 443 -19.75 -8.15 -18.12
N ARG A 444 -20.01 -6.87 -17.86
CA ARG A 444 -19.22 -5.76 -18.40
C ARG A 444 -17.81 -5.73 -17.82
N GLN A 445 -17.67 -5.94 -16.52
CA GLN A 445 -16.35 -6.02 -15.90
C GLN A 445 -15.52 -7.19 -16.45
N ASN A 446 -16.14 -8.36 -16.66
CA ASN A 446 -15.45 -9.50 -17.27
C ASN A 446 -15.08 -9.27 -18.74
N GLU A 447 -15.92 -8.55 -19.50
CA GLU A 447 -15.59 -8.14 -20.86
C GLU A 447 -14.37 -7.22 -20.88
N ILE A 448 -14.25 -6.30 -19.91
CA ILE A 448 -13.10 -5.38 -19.76
C ILE A 448 -11.83 -6.13 -19.36
N GLY A 449 -11.95 -7.13 -18.48
CA GLY A 449 -10.79 -7.82 -17.91
C GLY A 449 -10.02 -6.95 -16.90
N ASP A 450 -8.74 -7.25 -16.73
CA ASP A 450 -7.91 -6.61 -15.72
C ASP A 450 -7.64 -5.14 -16.04
N LEU A 451 -8.08 -4.23 -15.15
CA LEU A 451 -7.96 -2.80 -15.37
C LEU A 451 -7.81 -2.05 -14.04
N LYS A 452 -6.64 -1.45 -13.83
CA LYS A 452 -6.33 -0.71 -12.60
C LYS A 452 -6.69 0.78 -12.72
N LEU A 453 -7.82 1.17 -12.16
CA LEU A 453 -8.24 2.58 -12.06
C LEU A 453 -7.81 3.20 -10.73
N LYS A 454 -7.20 4.39 -10.78
CA LYS A 454 -6.57 5.02 -9.61
C LYS A 454 -6.87 6.53 -9.53
N ILE A 455 -7.46 6.98 -8.43
CA ILE A 455 -8.00 8.33 -8.25
C ILE A 455 -7.25 9.09 -7.16
N SER A 456 -6.86 10.33 -7.43
CA SER A 456 -6.31 11.24 -6.42
C SER A 456 -6.88 12.64 -6.55
N GLY A 457 -7.39 13.20 -5.46
CA GLY A 457 -7.92 14.57 -5.43
C GLY A 457 -6.88 15.69 -5.50
N CYS A 458 -5.58 15.36 -5.58
CA CYS A 458 -4.52 16.34 -5.85
C CYS A 458 -3.20 15.69 -6.30
N ILE A 459 -2.23 16.54 -6.65
CA ILE A 459 -0.89 16.17 -7.13
C ILE A 459 -0.06 15.34 -6.14
N ASN A 460 -0.50 15.13 -4.90
CA ASN A 460 0.25 14.32 -3.94
C ASN A 460 0.21 12.83 -4.30
N ALA A 461 -0.71 12.42 -5.18
CA ALA A 461 -0.86 11.08 -5.72
C ALA A 461 -1.01 10.00 -4.64
N CYS A 462 -1.76 10.27 -3.56
CA CYS A 462 -1.98 9.30 -2.48
C CYS A 462 -2.71 8.04 -2.97
N GLY A 463 -3.62 8.17 -3.95
CA GLY A 463 -4.27 7.04 -4.61
C GLY A 463 -3.49 6.50 -5.82
N HIS A 464 -2.23 6.89 -6.00
CA HIS A 464 -1.33 6.33 -7.01
C HIS A 464 -1.78 6.49 -8.48
N HIS A 465 -2.53 7.55 -8.81
CA HIS A 465 -3.07 7.79 -10.15
C HIS A 465 -2.04 7.73 -11.29
N HIS A 466 -0.80 8.17 -11.06
CA HIS A 466 0.28 8.11 -12.07
C HIS A 466 0.66 6.70 -12.53
N VAL A 467 0.33 5.67 -11.75
CA VAL A 467 0.60 4.25 -12.06
C VAL A 467 -0.70 3.43 -12.07
N GLY A 468 -1.81 4.08 -12.42
CA GLY A 468 -3.03 3.42 -12.85
C GLY A 468 -3.04 3.30 -14.36
N HIS A 469 -3.64 2.22 -14.87
CA HIS A 469 -3.94 2.07 -16.29
C HIS A 469 -4.75 3.28 -16.75
N ILE A 470 -5.76 3.62 -15.94
CA ILE A 470 -6.50 4.88 -15.97
C ILE A 470 -6.24 5.59 -14.62
N GLY A 471 -5.57 6.73 -14.67
CA GLY A 471 -5.37 7.61 -13.54
C GLY A 471 -6.29 8.82 -13.60
N ILE A 472 -6.87 9.22 -12.47
CA ILE A 472 -7.67 10.44 -12.34
C ILE A 472 -7.00 11.38 -11.33
N LEU A 473 -6.68 12.58 -11.78
CA LEU A 473 -6.11 13.66 -10.97
C LEU A 473 -7.09 14.82 -10.82
N GLY A 474 -7.54 15.04 -9.59
CA GLY A 474 -8.27 16.23 -9.20
C GLY A 474 -7.38 17.47 -9.19
N VAL A 475 -7.83 18.53 -9.86
CA VAL A 475 -7.22 19.85 -9.88
C VAL A 475 -8.27 20.92 -9.60
N ASP A 476 -7.86 22.03 -9.02
CA ASP A 476 -8.72 23.21 -8.86
C ASP A 476 -8.37 24.21 -9.96
N ARG A 477 -9.39 24.76 -10.61
CA ARG A 477 -9.24 25.89 -11.53
C ARG A 477 -10.27 26.96 -11.20
N LYS A 478 -9.84 27.99 -10.46
CA LYS A 478 -10.68 29.14 -10.07
C LYS A 478 -11.88 28.72 -9.19
N GLY A 479 -11.68 27.74 -8.30
CA GLY A 479 -12.73 27.25 -7.40
C GLY A 479 -13.64 26.18 -8.01
N GLU A 480 -13.38 25.76 -9.25
CA GLU A 480 -14.05 24.62 -9.89
C GLU A 480 -13.16 23.38 -9.84
N GLU A 481 -13.74 22.26 -9.40
CA GLU A 481 -13.11 20.95 -9.38
C GLU A 481 -13.10 20.36 -10.80
N LEU A 482 -11.90 20.07 -11.32
CA LEU A 482 -11.71 19.42 -12.61
C LEU A 482 -10.87 18.15 -12.44
N TYR A 483 -11.07 17.19 -13.34
CA TYR A 483 -10.46 15.87 -13.27
C TYR A 483 -9.67 15.60 -14.55
N GLN A 484 -8.34 15.53 -14.44
CA GLN A 484 -7.47 15.16 -15.55
C GLN A 484 -7.27 13.65 -15.60
N ILE A 485 -7.43 13.07 -16.78
CA ILE A 485 -7.14 11.65 -17.03
C ILE A 485 -5.66 11.49 -17.42
N THR A 486 -5.03 10.47 -16.87
CA THR A 486 -3.74 9.95 -17.33
C THR A 486 -3.88 8.49 -17.77
N LEU A 487 -3.26 8.09 -18.89
CA LEU A 487 -3.32 6.70 -19.38
C LEU A 487 -1.95 6.04 -19.50
N GLY A 488 -1.91 4.73 -19.31
CA GLY A 488 -0.73 3.89 -19.54
C GLY A 488 0.26 3.80 -18.39
N GLY A 489 -0.17 4.12 -17.17
CA GLY A 489 0.64 3.91 -15.98
C GLY A 489 0.56 2.46 -15.49
N SER A 490 1.68 1.89 -15.04
CA SER A 490 1.72 0.59 -14.35
C SER A 490 2.74 0.63 -13.21
N ALA A 491 2.43 -0.09 -12.13
CA ALA A 491 3.31 -0.21 -10.97
C ALA A 491 3.97 -1.60 -10.86
N ASP A 492 3.76 -2.46 -11.86
CA ASP A 492 4.33 -3.79 -11.96
C ASP A 492 5.82 -3.77 -12.34
N GLN A 493 6.41 -4.93 -12.64
CA GLN A 493 7.81 -5.06 -13.05
C GLN A 493 8.16 -4.25 -14.31
N ASN A 494 7.18 -3.99 -15.18
CA ASN A 494 7.25 -3.12 -16.36
C ASN A 494 6.73 -1.71 -16.04
N THR A 495 7.20 -1.15 -14.92
CA THR A 495 6.73 0.13 -14.36
C THR A 495 6.73 1.25 -15.39
N SER A 496 5.61 1.96 -15.51
CA SER A 496 5.44 3.12 -16.39
C SER A 496 4.63 4.22 -15.72
N ILE A 497 4.89 5.48 -16.09
CA ILE A 497 4.10 6.63 -15.64
C ILE A 497 3.07 6.97 -16.70
N GLY A 498 1.81 7.10 -16.29
CA GLY A 498 0.70 7.48 -17.16
C GLY A 498 0.86 8.90 -17.72
N LYS A 499 0.45 9.08 -18.97
CA LYS A 499 0.51 10.37 -19.69
C LYS A 499 -0.81 11.12 -19.58
N ILE A 500 -0.74 12.42 -19.29
CA ILE A 500 -1.93 13.30 -19.35
C ILE A 500 -2.39 13.37 -20.81
N ILE A 501 -3.65 13.00 -21.05
CA ILE A 501 -4.20 12.89 -22.41
C ILE A 501 -4.87 14.18 -22.90
N GLY A 502 -5.23 15.12 -22.02
CA GLY A 502 -5.81 16.40 -22.43
C GLY A 502 -6.28 17.27 -21.28
N ARG A 503 -7.29 18.11 -21.56
CA ARG A 503 -7.90 19.00 -20.56
C ARG A 503 -8.65 18.20 -19.49
N GLY A 504 -8.85 18.81 -18.31
CA GLY A 504 -9.67 18.20 -17.27
C GLY A 504 -11.17 18.24 -17.60
N PHE A 505 -11.90 17.26 -17.09
CA PHE A 505 -13.36 17.15 -17.16
C PHE A 505 -13.99 17.68 -15.87
N PRO A 506 -15.17 18.32 -15.93
CA PRO A 506 -16.01 18.54 -14.76
C PRO A 506 -16.40 17.23 -14.06
N GLU A 507 -16.80 17.30 -12.79
CA GLU A 507 -17.32 16.17 -12.02
C GLU A 507 -18.42 15.40 -12.78
N ALA A 508 -19.36 16.11 -13.41
CA ALA A 508 -20.47 15.48 -14.12
C ALA A 508 -20.08 14.74 -15.42
N GLU A 509 -18.87 14.95 -15.95
CA GLU A 509 -18.42 14.39 -17.23
C GLU A 509 -17.33 13.32 -17.08
N ILE A 510 -16.67 13.24 -15.91
CA ILE A 510 -15.50 12.36 -15.75
C ILE A 510 -15.86 10.87 -15.87
N THR A 511 -17.03 10.46 -15.39
CA THR A 511 -17.49 9.07 -15.50
C THR A 511 -17.73 8.67 -16.96
N ASP A 512 -18.36 9.54 -17.75
CA ASP A 512 -18.59 9.34 -19.18
C ASP A 512 -17.28 9.33 -19.96
N ALA A 513 -16.30 10.14 -19.55
CA ALA A 513 -14.95 10.11 -20.12
C ALA A 513 -14.25 8.77 -19.84
N VAL A 514 -14.39 8.20 -18.63
CA VAL A 514 -13.84 6.87 -18.32
C VAL A 514 -14.51 5.79 -19.16
N GLU A 515 -15.83 5.84 -19.35
CA GLU A 515 -16.55 4.90 -20.22
C GLU A 515 -16.08 5.00 -21.68
N THR A 516 -15.92 6.22 -22.20
CA THR A 516 -15.35 6.46 -23.53
C THR A 516 -13.96 5.83 -23.69
N VAL A 517 -13.09 5.95 -22.68
CA VAL A 517 -11.76 5.32 -22.68
C VAL A 517 -11.86 3.80 -22.74
N VAL A 518 -12.75 3.21 -21.93
CA VAL A 518 -12.96 1.76 -21.89
C VAL A 518 -13.53 1.25 -23.22
N ASP A 519 -14.52 1.93 -23.79
CA ASP A 519 -15.09 1.57 -25.10
C ASP A 519 -14.05 1.68 -26.22
N THR A 520 -13.21 2.71 -26.18
CA THR A 520 -12.11 2.87 -27.14
C THR A 520 -11.13 1.69 -27.04
N TYR A 521 -10.80 1.25 -25.84
CA TYR A 521 -9.98 0.05 -25.63
C TYR A 521 -10.66 -1.20 -26.22
N LEU A 522 -11.91 -1.47 -25.84
CA LEU A 522 -12.63 -2.67 -26.28
C LEU A 522 -12.83 -2.73 -27.80
N ALA A 523 -13.03 -1.58 -28.44
CA ALA A 523 -13.17 -1.49 -29.90
C ALA A 523 -11.85 -1.72 -30.66
N ASN A 524 -10.70 -1.50 -30.03
CA ASN A 524 -9.38 -1.55 -30.68
C ASN A 524 -8.47 -2.66 -30.16
N ARG A 525 -8.90 -3.45 -29.16
CA ARG A 525 -8.18 -4.64 -28.71
C ARG A 525 -8.18 -5.72 -29.80
N LEU A 526 -7.13 -6.53 -29.84
CA LEU A 526 -6.97 -7.58 -30.84
C LEU A 526 -7.96 -8.73 -30.61
N ASP A 527 -8.13 -9.10 -29.34
CA ASP A 527 -8.99 -10.19 -28.88
C ASP A 527 -9.36 -9.98 -27.40
N GLU A 528 -10.06 -10.95 -26.80
CA GLU A 528 -10.51 -10.88 -25.41
C GLU A 528 -9.38 -11.07 -24.38
N GLU A 529 -8.19 -11.54 -24.80
CA GLU A 529 -7.04 -11.78 -23.92
C GLU A 529 -6.14 -10.54 -23.80
N GLU A 530 -6.13 -9.65 -24.79
CA GLU A 530 -5.34 -8.41 -24.74
C GLU A 530 -5.85 -7.46 -23.64
N SER A 531 -5.06 -7.28 -22.60
CA SER A 531 -5.36 -6.36 -21.49
C SER A 531 -5.39 -4.89 -21.92
N PHE A 532 -6.04 -4.03 -21.13
CA PHE A 532 -6.05 -2.58 -21.40
C PHE A 532 -4.64 -2.00 -21.55
N ILE A 533 -3.71 -2.38 -20.67
CA ILE A 533 -2.38 -1.78 -20.64
C ILE A 533 -1.55 -2.19 -21.86
N ASP A 534 -1.72 -3.42 -22.34
CA ASP A 534 -1.01 -3.91 -23.53
C ASP A 534 -1.59 -3.30 -24.80
N ALA A 535 -2.92 -3.21 -24.90
CA ALA A 535 -3.58 -2.48 -25.97
C ALA A 535 -3.13 -1.01 -26.02
N TYR A 536 -3.05 -0.32 -24.88
CA TYR A 536 -2.56 1.06 -24.82
C TYR A 536 -1.09 1.18 -25.24
N ARG A 537 -0.22 0.25 -24.81
CA ARG A 537 1.19 0.21 -25.23
C ARG A 537 1.35 0.04 -26.74
N ARG A 538 0.47 -0.74 -27.38
CA ARG A 538 0.44 -0.96 -28.83
C ARG A 538 -0.15 0.22 -29.61
N LEU A 539 -1.29 0.75 -29.15
CA LEU A 539 -2.06 1.77 -29.84
C LEU A 539 -1.49 3.19 -29.66
N GLY A 540 -0.81 3.44 -28.54
CA GLY A 540 -0.44 4.80 -28.13
C GLY A 540 -1.64 5.60 -27.61
N ASP A 541 -1.44 6.90 -27.40
CA ASP A 541 -2.43 7.79 -26.80
C ASP A 541 -3.43 8.39 -27.81
N GLN A 542 -3.11 8.37 -29.10
CA GLN A 542 -3.89 9.08 -30.12
C GLN A 542 -5.35 8.61 -30.22
N PRO A 543 -5.68 7.30 -30.31
CA PRO A 543 -7.08 6.86 -30.44
C PRO A 543 -7.95 7.30 -29.25
N PHE A 544 -7.38 7.28 -28.04
CA PHE A 544 -8.06 7.70 -26.82
C PHE A 544 -8.27 9.22 -26.77
N LYS A 545 -7.31 10.00 -27.28
CA LYS A 545 -7.45 11.46 -27.40
C LYS A 545 -8.55 11.83 -28.39
N ASP A 546 -8.55 11.19 -29.55
CA ASP A 546 -9.55 11.44 -30.60
C ASP A 546 -10.96 11.14 -30.09
N ALA A 547 -11.14 10.03 -29.38
CA ALA A 547 -12.42 9.65 -28.79
C ALA A 547 -12.92 10.64 -27.72
N LEU A 548 -12.02 11.17 -26.89
CA LEU A 548 -12.40 12.04 -25.76
C LEU A 548 -12.59 13.50 -26.12
N TYR A 549 -11.82 14.03 -27.06
CA TYR A 549 -11.78 15.47 -27.32
C TYR A 549 -12.30 15.84 -28.71
N GLY A 550 -12.52 14.86 -29.59
CA GLY A 550 -12.72 15.11 -31.02
C GLY A 550 -11.41 15.59 -31.68
N ALA A 551 -11.20 15.19 -32.94
CA ALA A 551 -10.06 15.66 -33.73
C ALA A 551 -10.16 17.17 -34.04
#